data_AF-A0A956BIJ8-F1
#
_entry.id   AF-A0A956BIJ8-F1
#
_cell.length_a   1.000
_cell.length_b   1.000
_cell.length_c   1.000
_cell.angle_alpha   90.00
_cell.angle_beta   90.00
_cell.angle_gamma   90.00
#
_symmetry.space_group_name_H-M   'P 1'
#
loop_
_entity.id
_entity.type
_entity.pdbx_description
1 polymer ?
#
loop_
_entity_poly.entity_id
_entity_poly.type
_entity_poly.pdbx_seq_one_letter_code
_entity_poly.pdbx_strand_id
1 'polypeptide(L)'
;IAEQFSRLGLRGELAAGDYCQLFARTGMAADQNVVARLGTGFSAQPTVVIGAHYDTHELTVEGALDNATGVAAMLEVARLAAREEWPFDIVFVAFGSQFNYPSGAQQFGVGLMSSYNSLAFVELDAVGVPISGSYGLAAEFGEQPETIGFVVGYGSPAESREIVASASESSGVATVEVPTYLASSLGMGGDFSTLESYATTISFGTGNSPYIHSTQDTVERVDFDQVERAVGLTMGVLEALRSDEGTSR
;
A
#
# COMPACT_ATOMS: atom_id res chain seq x y z
N ILE A 1 3.26 13.55 7.34
CA ILE A 1 3.43 12.85 6.04
C ILE A 1 3.79 13.83 4.92
N ALA A 2 2.97 14.84 4.61
CA ALA A 2 3.25 15.81 3.53
C ALA A 2 4.64 16.48 3.63
N GLU A 3 5.05 16.88 4.84
CA GLU A 3 6.41 17.41 5.06
C GLU A 3 7.52 16.43 4.71
N GLN A 4 7.32 15.13 4.95
CA GLN A 4 8.30 14.11 4.61
C GLN A 4 8.40 13.97 3.09
N PHE A 5 7.27 13.86 2.39
CA PHE A 5 7.25 13.87 0.92
C PHE A 5 7.95 15.11 0.34
N SER A 6 7.66 16.29 0.88
CA SER A 6 8.32 17.53 0.46
C SER A 6 9.84 17.51 0.68
N ARG A 7 10.31 17.01 1.84
CA ARG A 7 11.75 16.85 2.12
C ARG A 7 12.44 15.87 1.17
N LEU A 8 11.71 14.88 0.68
CA LEU A 8 12.19 13.91 -0.32
C LEU A 8 12.16 14.46 -1.75
N GLY A 9 11.66 15.69 -1.95
CA GLY A 9 11.59 16.33 -3.27
C GLY A 9 10.35 15.94 -4.10
N LEU A 10 9.42 15.17 -3.52
CA LEU A 10 8.16 14.83 -4.17
C LEU A 10 7.23 16.05 -4.20
N ARG A 11 6.45 16.18 -5.27
CA ARG A 11 5.49 17.28 -5.45
C ARG A 11 4.11 16.84 -4.98
N GLY A 12 3.34 17.75 -4.41
CA GLY A 12 1.92 17.49 -4.17
C GLY A 12 1.20 17.25 -5.49
N GLU A 13 0.28 16.29 -5.48
CA GLU A 13 -0.38 15.81 -6.70
C GLU A 13 -1.54 16.72 -7.16
N LEU A 14 -2.00 17.60 -6.29
CA LEU A 14 -3.17 18.44 -6.54
C LEU A 14 -2.79 19.77 -7.18
N ALA A 15 -3.83 20.55 -7.51
CA ALA A 15 -3.67 21.89 -8.06
C ALA A 15 -2.71 22.75 -7.21
N ALA A 16 -1.85 23.52 -7.90
CA ALA A 16 -0.80 24.32 -7.28
C ALA A 16 0.26 23.52 -6.47
N GLY A 17 0.31 22.20 -6.61
CA GLY A 17 1.27 21.34 -5.90
C GLY A 17 0.86 21.03 -4.46
N ASP A 18 -0.44 21.10 -4.15
CA ASP A 18 -0.96 20.73 -2.84
C ASP A 18 -0.92 19.21 -2.63
N TYR A 19 -0.71 18.80 -1.39
CA TYR A 19 -0.64 17.40 -0.99
C TYR A 19 -1.98 16.87 -0.45
N CYS A 20 -2.87 17.74 0.02
CA CYS A 20 -4.03 17.31 0.80
C CYS A 20 -5.32 17.23 -0.04
N GLN A 21 -5.77 16.01 -0.36
CA GLN A 21 -7.04 15.79 -1.04
C GLN A 21 -8.16 15.75 0.01
N LEU A 22 -8.84 16.88 0.21
CA LEU A 22 -9.93 16.98 1.16
C LEU A 22 -11.19 16.22 0.70
N PHE A 23 -11.89 15.59 1.63
CA PHE A 23 -13.20 14.99 1.39
C PHE A 23 -14.14 15.09 2.58
N ALA A 24 -15.43 15.02 2.29
CA ALA A 24 -16.45 15.03 3.32
C ALA A 24 -16.54 13.66 4.00
N ARG A 25 -16.55 13.66 5.33
CA ARG A 25 -16.78 12.46 6.14
C ARG A 25 -18.12 12.56 6.86
N THR A 26 -18.91 11.50 6.84
CA THR A 26 -20.20 11.47 7.53
C THR A 26 -20.04 11.83 9.01
N GLY A 27 -20.72 12.87 9.47
CA GLY A 27 -20.65 13.33 10.87
C GLY A 27 -19.43 14.18 11.24
N MET A 28 -18.59 14.58 10.27
CA MET A 28 -17.45 15.48 10.48
C MET A 28 -17.36 16.56 9.38
N ALA A 29 -16.59 17.62 9.64
CA ALA A 29 -16.46 18.74 8.71
C ALA A 29 -15.65 18.37 7.44
N ALA A 30 -14.55 17.63 7.58
CA ALA A 30 -13.73 17.08 6.49
C ALA A 30 -12.69 16.08 7.03
N ASP A 31 -12.22 15.18 6.18
CA ASP A 31 -10.99 14.40 6.33
C ASP A 31 -10.14 14.56 5.05
N GLN A 32 -8.98 13.92 4.95
CA GLN A 32 -8.07 14.12 3.83
C GLN A 32 -7.21 12.92 3.49
N ASN A 33 -6.84 12.79 2.21
CA ASN A 33 -5.69 11.97 1.81
C ASN A 33 -4.46 12.88 1.68
N VAL A 34 -3.28 12.33 1.89
CA VAL A 34 -2.01 13.01 1.59
C VAL A 34 -1.37 12.34 0.38
N VAL A 35 -1.34 13.04 -0.75
CA VAL A 35 -0.93 12.51 -2.05
C VAL A 35 0.28 13.26 -2.56
N ALA A 36 1.31 12.53 -2.96
CA ALA A 36 2.52 13.10 -3.55
C ALA A 36 2.95 12.29 -4.77
N ARG A 37 3.60 12.95 -5.72
CA ARG A 37 4.13 12.32 -6.93
C ARG A 37 5.64 12.47 -7.02
N LEU A 38 6.26 11.39 -7.47
CA LEU A 38 7.59 11.35 -8.06
C LEU A 38 7.43 11.13 -9.58
N GLY A 39 7.79 12.10 -10.40
CA GLY A 39 7.62 12.02 -11.85
C GLY A 39 7.27 13.34 -12.51
N THR A 40 6.83 13.27 -13.76
CA THR A 40 6.60 14.44 -14.63
C THR A 40 5.19 15.01 -14.54
N GLY A 41 4.24 14.21 -14.08
CA GLY A 41 2.87 14.62 -13.77
C GLY A 41 1.94 14.76 -14.96
N PHE A 42 2.27 14.11 -16.08
CA PHE A 42 1.37 14.05 -17.23
C PHE A 42 0.42 12.87 -17.06
N SER A 43 -0.90 13.13 -17.10
CA SER A 43 -1.94 12.10 -16.96
C SER A 43 -1.87 10.97 -18.00
N ALA A 44 -1.07 11.14 -19.06
CA ALA A 44 -0.83 10.12 -20.07
C ALA A 44 0.32 9.16 -19.74
N GLN A 45 1.17 9.48 -18.76
CA GLN A 45 2.25 8.58 -18.36
C GLN A 45 1.68 7.38 -17.59
N PRO A 46 2.18 6.15 -17.85
CA PRO A 46 1.93 5.04 -16.97
C PRO A 46 2.25 5.43 -15.52
N THR A 47 1.43 5.01 -14.58
CA THR A 47 1.56 5.41 -13.16
C THR A 47 1.49 4.19 -12.26
N VAL A 48 2.42 4.08 -11.32
CA VAL A 48 2.31 3.12 -10.19
C VAL A 48 1.86 3.89 -8.97
N VAL A 49 0.82 3.40 -8.29
CA VAL A 49 0.33 3.99 -7.05
C VAL A 49 0.74 3.12 -5.89
N ILE A 50 1.32 3.71 -4.85
CA ILE A 50 1.70 3.04 -3.60
C ILE A 50 0.94 3.71 -2.46
N GLY A 51 0.23 2.93 -1.65
CA GLY A 51 -0.60 3.48 -0.58
C GLY A 51 -0.54 2.73 0.74
N ALA A 52 -0.87 3.46 1.80
CA ALA A 52 -1.14 2.98 3.14
C ALA A 52 -2.13 3.94 3.80
N HIS A 53 -2.92 3.53 4.79
CA HIS A 53 -3.76 4.48 5.54
C HIS A 53 -3.03 4.99 6.79
N TYR A 54 -3.34 6.22 7.19
CA TYR A 54 -2.70 6.85 8.34
C TYR A 54 -3.64 7.03 9.55
N ASP A 55 -4.94 6.80 9.37
CA ASP A 55 -5.89 6.81 10.47
C ASP A 55 -5.79 5.52 11.30
N THR A 56 -6.34 5.59 12.51
CA THR A 56 -6.40 4.46 13.44
C THR A 56 -7.85 4.16 13.80
N HIS A 57 -8.14 2.90 14.18
CA HIS A 57 -9.50 2.43 14.48
C HIS A 57 -10.16 3.24 15.61
N GLU A 58 -9.43 3.51 16.69
CA GLU A 58 -9.90 4.26 17.85
C GLU A 58 -8.80 5.16 18.43
N LEU A 59 -9.20 6.25 19.09
CA LEU A 59 -8.27 7.21 19.72
C LEU A 59 -7.41 6.61 20.84
N THR A 60 -7.79 5.45 21.38
CA THR A 60 -7.06 4.73 22.44
C THR A 60 -6.04 3.73 21.90
N VAL A 61 -5.99 3.53 20.58
CA VAL A 61 -5.10 2.59 19.90
C VAL A 61 -3.94 3.36 19.29
N GLU A 62 -2.70 2.91 19.52
CA GLU A 62 -1.53 3.54 18.91
C GLU A 62 -1.46 3.29 17.40
N GLY A 63 -1.90 2.10 16.95
CA GLY A 63 -1.98 1.75 15.53
C GLY A 63 -0.61 1.50 14.92
N ALA A 64 0.29 0.87 15.69
CA ALA A 64 1.66 0.67 15.26
C ALA A 64 1.74 -0.24 14.03
N LEU A 65 1.15 -1.43 14.11
CA LEU A 65 0.97 -2.34 12.99
C LEU A 65 -0.09 -1.83 12.02
N ASP A 66 -1.23 -1.36 12.53
CA ASP A 66 -2.37 -0.91 11.71
C ASP A 66 -2.63 0.61 11.88
N ASN A 67 -2.01 1.47 11.07
CA ASN A 67 -1.11 1.14 9.94
C ASN A 67 0.12 2.06 9.86
N ALA A 68 0.69 2.40 11.02
CA ALA A 68 1.89 3.22 11.08
C ALA A 68 3.09 2.54 10.37
N THR A 69 3.19 1.21 10.41
CA THR A 69 4.20 0.45 9.66
C THR A 69 4.04 0.58 8.15
N GLY A 70 2.81 0.52 7.61
CA GLY A 70 2.56 0.72 6.17
C GLY A 70 2.94 2.14 5.73
N VAL A 71 2.59 3.15 6.53
CA VAL A 71 3.02 4.53 6.28
C VAL A 71 4.54 4.67 6.33
N ALA A 72 5.21 4.04 7.30
CA ALA A 72 6.66 4.06 7.41
C ALA A 72 7.34 3.38 6.21
N ALA A 73 6.86 2.21 5.80
CA ALA A 73 7.34 1.50 4.62
C ALA A 73 7.13 2.33 3.34
N MET A 74 5.95 2.92 3.16
CA MET A 74 5.66 3.79 2.00
C MET A 74 6.63 4.98 1.93
N LEU A 75 6.89 5.65 3.06
CA LEU A 75 7.83 6.78 3.11
C LEU A 75 9.27 6.34 2.80
N GLU A 76 9.67 5.15 3.23
CA GLU A 76 11.00 4.61 2.91
C GLU A 76 11.11 4.22 1.44
N VAL A 77 10.08 3.60 0.86
CA VAL A 77 10.00 3.35 -0.59
C VAL A 77 10.07 4.66 -1.35
N ALA A 78 9.36 5.71 -0.94
CA ALA A 78 9.47 7.04 -1.55
C ALA A 78 10.89 7.60 -1.49
N ARG A 79 11.59 7.43 -0.37
CA ARG A 79 12.99 7.86 -0.19
C ARG A 79 13.96 7.09 -1.09
N LEU A 80 13.72 5.80 -1.32
CA LEU A 80 14.53 4.96 -2.20
C LEU A 80 14.23 5.28 -3.67
N ALA A 81 12.97 5.27 -4.06
CA ALA A 81 12.53 5.56 -5.43
C ALA A 81 12.96 6.95 -5.92
N ALA A 82 12.98 7.96 -5.04
CA ALA A 82 13.41 9.32 -5.38
C ALA A 82 14.91 9.44 -5.77
N ARG A 83 15.70 8.38 -5.60
CA ARG A 83 17.12 8.32 -5.99
C ARG A 83 17.32 7.80 -7.41
N GLU A 84 16.25 7.41 -8.08
CA GLU A 84 16.28 6.76 -9.39
C GLU A 84 15.36 7.47 -10.38
N GLU A 85 15.60 7.22 -11.66
CA GLU A 85 14.71 7.63 -12.74
C GLU A 85 13.83 6.45 -13.14
N TRP A 86 12.53 6.70 -13.24
CA TRP A 86 11.53 5.67 -13.56
C TRP A 86 10.91 5.97 -14.93
N PRO A 87 10.58 4.94 -15.73
CA PRO A 87 9.91 5.11 -17.02
C PRO A 87 8.42 5.48 -16.87
N PHE A 88 7.91 5.51 -15.63
CA PHE A 88 6.55 5.84 -15.24
C PHE A 88 6.57 6.82 -14.06
N ASP A 89 5.42 7.45 -13.81
CA ASP A 89 5.23 8.25 -12.59
C ASP A 89 4.93 7.32 -11.41
N ILE A 90 5.35 7.71 -10.21
CA ILE A 90 5.00 7.03 -8.96
C ILE A 90 4.20 7.98 -8.08
N VAL A 91 2.98 7.59 -7.72
CA VAL A 91 2.10 8.34 -6.82
C VAL A 91 2.06 7.62 -5.47
N PHE A 92 2.42 8.34 -4.42
CA PHE A 92 2.32 7.90 -3.04
C PHE A 92 1.08 8.50 -2.41
N VAL A 93 0.30 7.69 -1.69
CA VAL A 93 -0.93 8.15 -1.04
C VAL A 93 -1.04 7.60 0.37
N ALA A 94 -1.12 8.51 1.35
CA ALA A 94 -1.57 8.18 2.68
C ALA A 94 -3.08 8.42 2.77
N PHE A 95 -3.87 7.36 2.90
CA PHE A 95 -5.33 7.44 3.01
C PHE A 95 -5.76 7.86 4.41
N GLY A 96 -6.75 8.74 4.47
CA GLY A 96 -7.47 9.03 5.71
C GLY A 96 -8.77 8.22 5.79
N SER A 97 -9.23 7.97 7.01
CA SER A 97 -10.57 7.43 7.27
C SER A 97 -10.87 6.07 6.60
N GLN A 98 -9.95 5.11 6.66
CA GLN A 98 -10.17 3.74 6.18
C GLN A 98 -11.41 3.10 6.82
N PHE A 99 -11.64 3.35 8.11
CA PHE A 99 -12.74 2.71 8.88
C PHE A 99 -14.12 3.36 8.71
N ASN A 100 -14.27 4.42 7.90
CA ASN A 100 -15.57 5.06 7.69
C ASN A 100 -15.91 5.19 6.21
N TYR A 101 -17.21 5.17 5.91
CA TYR A 101 -17.71 5.38 4.56
C TYR A 101 -18.38 6.75 4.38
N PRO A 102 -18.05 7.53 3.32
CA PRO A 102 -17.02 7.22 2.31
C PRO A 102 -15.59 7.31 2.87
N SER A 103 -14.71 6.40 2.47
CA SER A 103 -13.30 6.36 2.90
C SER A 103 -12.41 7.21 2.01
N GLY A 104 -11.19 7.50 2.47
CA GLY A 104 -10.19 8.21 1.68
C GLY A 104 -9.86 7.51 0.37
N ALA A 105 -9.72 6.18 0.37
CA ALA A 105 -9.50 5.39 -0.83
C ALA A 105 -10.65 5.51 -1.84
N GLN A 106 -11.91 5.56 -1.38
CA GLN A 106 -13.03 5.80 -2.28
C GLN A 106 -12.93 7.16 -2.96
N GLN A 107 -12.65 8.21 -2.18
CA GLN A 107 -12.50 9.55 -2.77
C GLN A 107 -11.33 9.61 -3.74
N PHE A 108 -10.21 8.96 -3.40
CA PHE A 108 -9.05 8.88 -4.27
C PHE A 108 -9.38 8.16 -5.58
N GLY A 109 -10.09 7.03 -5.51
CA GLY A 109 -10.57 6.25 -6.65
C GLY A 109 -11.39 7.08 -7.63
N VAL A 110 -12.46 7.69 -7.12
CA VAL A 110 -13.38 8.52 -7.94
C VAL A 110 -12.66 9.77 -8.47
N GLY A 111 -11.81 10.40 -7.66
CA GLY A 111 -11.20 11.69 -7.96
C GLY A 111 -9.92 11.63 -8.81
N LEU A 112 -8.89 10.96 -8.31
CA LEU A 112 -7.54 10.98 -8.90
C LEU A 112 -7.24 9.70 -9.69
N MET A 113 -7.51 8.53 -9.11
CA MET A 113 -7.12 7.26 -9.71
C MET A 113 -7.74 7.06 -11.09
N SER A 114 -9.01 7.45 -11.26
CA SER A 114 -9.72 7.40 -12.54
C SER A 114 -9.07 8.21 -13.67
N SER A 115 -8.18 9.16 -13.32
CA SER A 115 -7.45 10.00 -14.27
C SER A 115 -6.06 9.46 -14.61
N TYR A 116 -5.59 8.42 -13.91
CA TYR A 116 -4.28 7.82 -14.16
C TYR A 116 -4.37 6.70 -15.19
N ASN A 117 -3.35 6.60 -16.02
CA ASN A 117 -3.05 5.37 -16.74
C ASN A 117 -2.32 4.41 -15.76
N SER A 118 -3.06 3.83 -14.82
CA SER A 118 -2.47 3.06 -13.72
C SER A 118 -1.98 1.69 -14.18
N LEU A 119 -0.72 1.38 -13.92
CA LEU A 119 -0.14 0.05 -14.10
C LEU A 119 -0.53 -0.88 -12.95
N ALA A 120 -0.39 -0.37 -11.72
CA ALA A 120 -0.70 -1.10 -10.50
C ALA A 120 -0.94 -0.14 -9.34
N PHE A 121 -1.74 -0.60 -8.38
CA PHE A 121 -1.84 -0.09 -7.03
C PHE A 121 -1.23 -1.12 -6.07
N VAL A 122 -0.24 -0.69 -5.30
CA VAL A 122 0.40 -1.48 -4.24
C VAL A 122 -0.02 -0.91 -2.90
N GLU A 123 -0.75 -1.70 -2.12
CA GLU A 123 -1.11 -1.36 -0.75
C GLU A 123 -0.13 -1.98 0.25
N LEU A 124 0.19 -1.22 1.29
CA LEU A 124 0.95 -1.65 2.46
C LEU A 124 0.03 -1.58 3.67
N ASP A 125 -0.45 -2.73 4.14
CA ASP A 125 -1.42 -2.82 5.24
C ASP A 125 -1.00 -3.87 6.28
N ALA A 126 -0.76 -3.41 7.50
CA ALA A 126 -0.25 -4.21 8.60
C ALA A 126 1.04 -4.97 8.26
N VAL A 127 1.93 -4.32 7.52
CA VAL A 127 3.31 -4.80 7.34
C VAL A 127 4.03 -4.74 8.70
N GLY A 128 5.00 -5.61 8.95
CA GLY A 128 5.64 -5.70 10.27
C GLY A 128 5.21 -6.89 11.13
N VAL A 129 4.46 -7.82 10.55
CA VAL A 129 4.29 -9.19 11.06
C VAL A 129 4.52 -10.20 9.93
N PRO A 130 5.04 -11.40 10.21
CA PRO A 130 5.07 -12.48 9.23
C PRO A 130 3.69 -13.06 9.00
N ILE A 131 3.51 -13.77 7.88
CA ILE A 131 2.26 -14.49 7.59
C ILE A 131 1.84 -15.41 8.74
N SER A 132 2.77 -16.08 9.42
CA SER A 132 2.47 -16.93 10.58
C SER A 132 2.10 -16.15 11.83
N GLY A 133 2.47 -14.86 11.92
CA GLY A 133 2.01 -13.95 12.98
C GLY A 133 0.56 -13.49 12.79
N SER A 134 -0.03 -13.79 11.63
CA SER A 134 -1.40 -13.41 11.31
C SER A 134 -2.43 -14.38 11.92
N TYR A 135 -3.56 -13.86 12.38
CA TYR A 135 -4.58 -14.65 13.06
C TYR A 135 -5.16 -15.72 12.13
N GLY A 136 -4.96 -16.99 12.49
CA GLY A 136 -5.49 -18.14 11.75
C GLY A 136 -4.65 -18.61 10.56
N LEU A 137 -3.60 -17.89 10.16
CA LEU A 137 -2.82 -18.22 8.95
C LEU A 137 -1.62 -19.14 9.20
N ALA A 138 -1.09 -19.21 10.42
CA ALA A 138 -0.05 -20.18 10.77
C ALA A 138 -0.50 -21.65 10.55
N ALA A 139 -1.80 -21.94 10.76
CA ALA A 139 -2.33 -23.28 10.54
C ALA A 139 -2.41 -23.66 9.05
N GLU A 140 -2.63 -22.68 8.19
CA GLU A 140 -2.76 -22.87 6.73
C GLU A 140 -1.39 -22.92 6.05
N PHE A 141 -0.47 -22.03 6.45
CA PHE A 141 0.81 -21.82 5.75
C PHE A 141 2.05 -22.32 6.52
N GLY A 142 1.87 -22.77 7.76
CA GLY A 142 2.95 -23.19 8.66
C GLY A 142 3.70 -22.02 9.31
N GLU A 143 4.71 -22.35 10.11
CA GLU A 143 5.63 -21.36 10.69
C GLU A 143 6.56 -20.80 9.61
N GLN A 144 6.28 -19.56 9.20
CA GLN A 144 6.93 -18.88 8.08
C GLN A 144 7.39 -17.49 8.55
N PRO A 145 8.39 -17.41 9.45
CA PRO A 145 8.73 -16.20 10.18
C PRO A 145 9.35 -15.10 9.31
N GLU A 146 9.73 -15.44 8.08
CA GLU A 146 10.41 -14.55 7.13
C GLU A 146 9.54 -14.17 5.91
N THR A 147 8.32 -14.72 5.86
CA THR A 147 7.46 -14.66 4.67
C THR A 147 6.43 -13.56 4.81
N ILE A 148 6.33 -12.72 3.78
CA ILE A 148 5.29 -11.71 3.64
C ILE A 148 4.06 -12.33 2.96
N GLY A 149 2.89 -12.17 3.59
CA GLY A 149 1.62 -12.44 2.94
C GLY A 149 1.28 -11.37 1.92
N PHE A 150 0.66 -11.77 0.81
CA PHE A 150 0.10 -10.81 -0.14
C PHE A 150 -1.26 -11.26 -0.67
N VAL A 151 -2.05 -10.30 -1.14
CA VAL A 151 -3.34 -10.54 -1.81
C VAL A 151 -3.30 -9.85 -3.18
N VAL A 152 -3.73 -10.56 -4.21
CA VAL A 152 -4.01 -9.97 -5.53
C VAL A 152 -5.52 -9.82 -5.65
N GLY A 153 -5.99 -8.60 -5.91
CA GLY A 153 -7.42 -8.28 -5.91
C GLY A 153 -8.23 -9.05 -6.94
N TYR A 154 -9.53 -9.23 -6.71
CA TYR A 154 -10.40 -10.06 -7.55
C TYR A 154 -10.48 -9.57 -8.99
N GLY A 155 -10.47 -8.25 -9.19
CA GLY A 155 -10.48 -7.61 -10.50
C GLY A 155 -9.14 -7.63 -11.25
N SER A 156 -8.06 -8.09 -10.61
CA SER A 156 -6.71 -8.01 -11.18
C SER A 156 -6.41 -9.15 -12.15
N PRO A 157 -5.70 -8.90 -13.27
CA PRO A 157 -5.27 -9.94 -14.21
C PRO A 157 -4.42 -11.02 -13.54
N ALA A 158 -4.41 -12.24 -14.09
CA ALA A 158 -3.63 -13.35 -13.52
C ALA A 158 -2.12 -13.05 -13.51
N GLU A 159 -1.67 -12.32 -14.53
CA GLU A 159 -0.33 -11.82 -14.78
C GLU A 159 0.18 -10.93 -13.64
N SER A 160 -0.71 -10.36 -12.83
CA SER A 160 -0.32 -9.57 -11.64
C SER A 160 0.48 -10.39 -10.62
N ARG A 161 0.32 -11.71 -10.61
CA ARG A 161 1.11 -12.62 -9.77
C ARG A 161 2.55 -12.76 -10.25
N GLU A 162 2.79 -12.57 -11.54
CA GLU A 162 4.14 -12.59 -12.12
C GLU A 162 4.93 -11.36 -11.65
N ILE A 163 4.28 -10.20 -11.51
CA ILE A 163 4.90 -9.00 -10.91
C ILE A 163 5.39 -9.30 -9.49
N VAL A 164 4.56 -9.93 -8.66
CA VAL A 164 4.93 -10.29 -7.28
C VAL A 164 6.04 -11.35 -7.27
N ALA A 165 5.98 -12.34 -8.16
CA ALA A 165 7.02 -13.37 -8.28
C ALA A 165 8.39 -12.75 -8.65
N SER A 166 8.42 -11.84 -9.63
CA SER A 166 9.64 -11.11 -10.01
C SER A 166 10.14 -10.19 -8.90
N ALA A 167 9.23 -9.54 -8.16
CA ALA A 167 9.57 -8.74 -6.99
C ALA A 167 10.17 -9.60 -5.87
N SER A 168 9.61 -10.78 -5.60
CA SER A 168 10.12 -11.74 -4.63
C SER A 168 11.52 -12.23 -5.01
N GLU A 169 11.73 -12.60 -6.28
CA GLU A 169 13.02 -13.08 -6.76
C GLU A 169 14.11 -12.01 -6.66
N SER A 170 13.83 -10.78 -7.11
CA SER A 170 14.80 -9.68 -7.12
C SER A 170 15.13 -9.13 -5.74
N SER A 171 14.14 -9.09 -4.83
CA SER A 171 14.34 -8.64 -3.45
C SER A 171 14.90 -9.74 -2.53
N GLY A 172 14.77 -11.00 -2.91
CA GLY A 172 15.11 -12.15 -2.05
C GLY A 172 14.11 -12.37 -0.91
N VAL A 173 12.96 -11.70 -0.93
CA VAL A 173 11.92 -11.81 0.10
C VAL A 173 10.95 -12.93 -0.26
N ALA A 174 10.79 -13.88 0.65
CA ALA A 174 9.80 -14.94 0.51
C ALA A 174 8.38 -14.38 0.61
N THR A 175 7.50 -14.80 -0.30
CA THR A 175 6.10 -14.38 -0.34
C THR A 175 5.16 -15.57 -0.38
N VAL A 176 3.96 -15.41 0.17
CA VAL A 176 2.86 -16.36 0.00
C VAL A 176 1.57 -15.62 -0.33
N GLU A 177 0.87 -16.09 -1.36
CA GLU A 177 -0.44 -15.53 -1.71
C GLU A 177 -1.49 -16.03 -0.73
N VAL A 178 -2.24 -15.10 -0.15
CA VAL A 178 -3.49 -15.38 0.56
C VAL A 178 -4.62 -15.22 -0.45
N PRO A 179 -5.30 -16.32 -0.85
CA PRO A 179 -6.38 -16.22 -1.83
C PRO A 179 -7.48 -15.26 -1.37
N THR A 180 -8.06 -14.49 -2.29
CA THR A 180 -9.07 -13.47 -1.97
C THR A 180 -10.28 -13.99 -1.20
N TYR A 181 -10.71 -15.23 -1.43
CA TYR A 181 -11.79 -15.85 -0.67
C TYR A 181 -11.42 -16.09 0.80
N LEU A 182 -10.16 -16.43 1.08
CA LEU A 182 -9.64 -16.63 2.43
C LEU A 182 -9.38 -15.28 3.11
N ALA A 183 -8.80 -14.32 2.39
CA ALA A 183 -8.66 -12.94 2.86
C ALA A 183 -10.03 -12.36 3.28
N SER A 184 -11.05 -12.53 2.44
CA SER A 184 -12.42 -12.09 2.73
C SER A 184 -13.02 -12.78 3.96
N SER A 185 -12.81 -14.08 4.14
CA SER A 185 -13.36 -14.82 5.29
C SER A 185 -12.69 -14.45 6.61
N LEU A 186 -11.46 -13.96 6.56
CA LEU A 186 -10.68 -13.49 7.70
C LEU A 186 -10.86 -11.99 7.96
N GLY A 187 -11.67 -11.29 7.16
CA GLY A 187 -11.89 -9.86 7.31
C GLY A 187 -10.69 -9.00 6.87
N MET A 188 -9.78 -9.55 6.06
CA MET A 188 -8.58 -8.88 5.52
C MET A 188 -8.92 -7.92 4.38
N GLY A 189 -10.08 -7.24 4.46
CA GLY A 189 -10.56 -6.32 3.43
C GLY A 189 -10.25 -4.88 3.80
N GLY A 190 -9.30 -4.27 3.10
CA GLY A 190 -8.85 -2.88 3.30
C GLY A 190 -9.20 -1.94 2.13
N ASP A 191 -8.38 -0.90 1.96
CA ASP A 191 -8.52 0.12 0.93
C ASP A 191 -8.34 -0.45 -0.50
N PHE A 192 -7.54 -1.50 -0.65
CA PHE A 192 -7.31 -2.15 -1.95
C PHE A 192 -8.60 -2.62 -2.62
N SER A 193 -9.54 -3.15 -1.85
CA SER A 193 -10.83 -3.64 -2.39
C SER A 193 -11.64 -2.52 -3.04
N THR A 194 -11.47 -1.28 -2.58
CA THR A 194 -12.13 -0.09 -3.15
C THR A 194 -11.49 0.35 -4.46
N LEU A 195 -10.19 0.08 -4.63
CA LEU A 195 -9.42 0.53 -5.78
C LEU A 195 -9.31 -0.51 -6.90
N GLU A 196 -9.74 -1.75 -6.65
CA GLU A 196 -9.78 -2.86 -7.64
C GLU A 196 -10.55 -2.53 -8.92
N SER A 197 -11.48 -1.57 -8.89
CA SER A 197 -12.21 -1.13 -10.09
C SER A 197 -11.41 -0.18 -10.98
N TYR A 198 -10.25 0.31 -10.52
CA TYR A 198 -9.46 1.34 -11.21
C TYR A 198 -8.06 0.87 -11.62
N ALA A 199 -7.51 -0.14 -10.94
CA ALA A 199 -6.17 -0.63 -11.21
C ALA A 199 -6.04 -2.11 -10.85
N THR A 200 -5.02 -2.77 -11.39
CA THR A 200 -4.46 -3.99 -10.80
C THR A 200 -4.03 -3.68 -9.37
N THR A 201 -4.48 -4.47 -8.40
CA THR A 201 -4.20 -4.23 -6.97
C THR A 201 -3.42 -5.39 -6.36
N ILE A 202 -2.32 -5.05 -5.71
CA ILE A 202 -1.48 -5.95 -4.92
C ILE A 202 -1.46 -5.38 -3.50
N SER A 203 -1.84 -6.15 -2.50
CA SER A 203 -1.73 -5.75 -1.10
C SER A 203 -0.67 -6.60 -0.42
N PHE A 204 0.31 -5.96 0.22
CA PHE A 204 1.33 -6.60 1.04
C PHE A 204 1.01 -6.43 2.52
N GLY A 205 1.19 -7.51 3.27
CA GLY A 205 0.71 -7.64 4.63
C GLY A 205 -0.66 -8.33 4.65
N THR A 206 -1.23 -8.47 5.84
CA THR A 206 -2.46 -9.26 6.01
C THR A 206 -3.59 -8.50 6.67
N GLY A 207 -3.37 -7.31 7.22
CA GLY A 207 -4.40 -6.59 8.01
C GLY A 207 -4.99 -7.42 9.15
N ASN A 208 -4.33 -8.50 9.58
CA ASN A 208 -4.97 -9.55 10.39
C ASN A 208 -3.98 -10.14 11.41
N SER A 209 -3.74 -9.38 12.47
CA SER A 209 -2.92 -9.75 13.63
C SER A 209 -3.79 -9.72 14.89
N PRO A 210 -3.55 -10.60 15.90
CA PRO A 210 -4.33 -10.61 17.14
C PRO A 210 -4.22 -9.32 17.97
N TYR A 211 -3.29 -8.43 17.63
CA TYR A 211 -3.08 -7.17 18.34
C TYR A 211 -3.79 -5.98 17.69
N ILE A 212 -4.09 -6.05 16.38
CA ILE A 212 -4.72 -4.97 15.61
C ILE A 212 -6.10 -4.63 16.20
N HIS A 213 -6.51 -3.36 16.06
CA HIS A 213 -7.72 -2.79 16.67
C HIS A 213 -7.80 -2.91 18.19
N SER A 214 -6.65 -3.04 18.87
CA SER A 214 -6.58 -3.11 20.33
C SER A 214 -5.48 -2.21 20.88
N THR A 215 -5.55 -1.91 22.17
CA THR A 215 -4.48 -1.20 22.90
C THR A 215 -3.15 -1.96 22.95
N GLN A 216 -3.09 -3.19 22.44
CA GLN A 216 -1.86 -3.96 22.31
C GLN A 216 -1.15 -3.71 20.98
N ASP A 217 -1.81 -3.06 20.01
CA ASP A 217 -1.18 -2.62 18.78
C ASP A 217 -0.24 -1.45 19.04
N THR A 218 0.98 -1.82 19.43
CA THR A 218 2.03 -0.95 19.99
C THR A 218 3.34 -1.26 19.26
N VAL A 219 4.28 -0.32 19.31
CA VAL A 219 5.56 -0.45 18.58
C VAL A 219 6.35 -1.69 19.00
N GLU A 220 6.20 -2.17 20.23
CA GLU A 220 6.84 -3.39 20.74
C GLU A 220 6.36 -4.68 20.04
N ARG A 221 5.26 -4.62 19.28
CA ARG A 221 4.74 -5.75 18.48
C ARG A 221 5.23 -5.74 17.04
N VAL A 222 5.93 -4.69 16.62
CA VAL A 222 6.42 -4.54 15.25
C VAL A 222 7.70 -5.35 15.08
N ASP A 223 7.68 -6.26 14.11
CA ASP A 223 8.89 -6.85 13.54
C ASP A 223 9.41 -5.93 12.44
N PHE A 224 10.49 -5.19 12.73
CA PHE A 224 11.06 -4.24 11.79
C PHE A 224 11.71 -4.92 10.58
N ASP A 225 12.16 -6.17 10.69
CA ASP A 225 12.69 -6.92 9.55
C ASP A 225 11.57 -7.20 8.54
N GLN A 226 10.33 -7.42 9.02
CA GLN A 226 9.16 -7.56 8.15
C GLN A 226 8.77 -6.25 7.47
N VAL A 227 8.96 -5.10 8.14
CA VAL A 227 8.77 -3.78 7.50
C VAL A 227 9.82 -3.57 6.39
N GLU A 228 11.09 -3.89 6.66
CA GLU A 228 12.17 -3.83 5.65
C GLU A 228 11.89 -4.75 4.45
N ARG A 229 11.41 -5.97 4.70
CA ARG A 229 11.00 -6.91 3.64
C ARG A 229 9.87 -6.35 2.78
N ALA A 230 8.87 -5.70 3.38
CA ALA A 230 7.80 -5.05 2.62
C ALA A 230 8.30 -3.88 1.75
N VAL A 231 9.26 -3.10 2.25
CA VAL A 231 9.96 -2.06 1.46
C VAL A 231 10.70 -2.70 0.28
N GLY A 232 11.46 -3.77 0.52
CA GLY A 232 12.21 -4.50 -0.51
C GLY A 232 11.30 -5.07 -1.59
N LEU A 233 10.18 -5.70 -1.21
CA LEU A 233 9.18 -6.21 -2.14
C LEU A 233 8.55 -5.09 -2.98
N THR A 234 8.20 -3.97 -2.35
CA THR A 234 7.59 -2.84 -3.08
C THR A 234 8.56 -2.24 -4.10
N MET A 235 9.85 -2.10 -3.74
CA MET A 235 10.89 -1.73 -4.70
C MET A 235 11.04 -2.77 -5.81
N GLY A 236 10.98 -4.06 -5.48
CA GLY A 236 10.99 -5.15 -6.46
C GLY A 236 9.80 -5.08 -7.45
N VAL A 237 8.62 -4.67 -7.00
CA VAL A 237 7.46 -4.43 -7.88
C VAL A 237 7.75 -3.30 -8.87
N LEU A 238 8.33 -2.19 -8.40
CA LEU A 238 8.71 -1.08 -9.29
C LEU A 238 9.74 -1.54 -10.34
N GLU A 239 10.72 -2.36 -9.97
CA GLU A 239 11.71 -2.92 -10.91
C GLU A 239 11.11 -3.91 -11.91
N ALA A 240 10.18 -4.75 -11.47
CA ALA A 240 9.46 -5.67 -12.36
C ALA A 240 8.70 -4.89 -13.44
N LEU A 241 7.93 -3.88 -13.03
CA LEU A 241 7.19 -3.00 -13.93
C LEU A 241 8.10 -2.16 -14.84
N ARG A 242 9.29 -1.78 -14.37
CA ARG A 242 10.30 -1.08 -15.17
C ARG A 242 10.77 -1.94 -16.35
N SER A 243 10.91 -3.24 -16.13
CA SER A 243 11.42 -4.19 -17.13
C SER A 243 10.42 -4.42 -18.26
N ASP A 244 9.12 -4.51 -17.94
CA ASP A 244 8.06 -4.74 -18.93
C ASP A 244 7.90 -3.59 -19.93
N GLU A 245 8.03 -2.35 -19.47
CA GLU A 245 8.03 -1.14 -20.32
C GLU A 245 9.22 -1.09 -21.28
N GLY A 246 10.36 -1.67 -20.88
CA GLY A 246 11.56 -1.75 -21.72
C GLY A 246 11.44 -2.68 -22.93
N THR A 247 10.59 -3.71 -22.84
CA THR A 247 10.37 -4.74 -23.87
C THR A 247 9.34 -4.38 -24.94
N SER A 248 8.57 -3.30 -24.72
CA SER A 248 7.48 -2.89 -25.62
C SER A 248 7.89 -1.83 -26.66
N ARG A 249 9.19 -1.63 -26.92
CA ARG A 249 9.72 -0.68 -27.92
C ARG A 249 10.42 -1.34 -29.10
#